data_AF-T1A4F8-F1
#
_entry.id   AF-T1A4F8-F1
#
_cell.length_a   1.000
_cell.length_b   1.000
_cell.length_c   1.000
_cell.angle_alpha   90.00
_cell.angle_beta   90.00
_cell.angle_gamma   90.00
#
_symmetry.space_group_name_H-M   'P 1'
#
loop_
_entity.id
_entity.type
_entity.pdbx_description
1 polymer ?
#
loop_
_entity_poly.entity_id
_entity_poly.type
_entity_poly.pdbx_seq_one_letter_code
_entity_poly.pdbx_strand_id
1 'polypeptide(L)'
;GRTTNLVRVPTVFPLQRPGGPQAAGPAKKTLLVELNYTGQFGRLLRAETGVDLSTRLLKYDGEPFFPFEIVAKAVEVMNHGG
;
A
#
# COMPACT_ATOMS: atom_id res chain seq x y z
N GLY A 1 21.74 0.93 5.49
CA GLY A 1 20.47 0.18 5.47
C GLY A 1 19.38 1.03 4.84
N ARG A 2 18.39 0.43 4.18
CA ARG A 2 17.20 1.15 3.70
C ARG A 2 16.13 1.11 4.80
N THR A 3 15.43 2.22 5.04
CA THR A 3 14.38 2.32 6.04
C THR A 3 13.05 2.65 5.36
N THR A 4 11.97 2.14 5.92
CA THR A 4 10.59 2.41 5.50
C THR A 4 9.71 2.48 6.73
N ASN A 5 8.58 3.17 6.64
CA ASN A 5 7.48 3.06 7.59
C ASN A 5 6.47 1.99 7.11
N LEU A 6 5.58 1.56 8.01
CA LEU A 6 4.46 0.68 7.73
C LEU A 6 3.19 1.31 8.28
N VAL A 7 2.16 1.41 7.44
CA VAL A 7 0.81 1.80 7.86
C VAL A 7 -0.12 0.62 7.64
N ARG A 8 -0.67 0.09 8.73
CA ARG A 8 -1.67 -0.98 8.70
C ARG A 8 -3.05 -0.37 8.89
N VAL A 9 -4.00 -0.78 8.05
CA VAL A 9 -5.41 -0.38 8.14
C VAL A 9 -6.25 -1.58 8.56
N PRO A 10 -6.53 -1.76 9.87
CA PRO A 10 -7.24 -2.94 10.38
C PRO A 10 -8.74 -2.94 10.06
N THR A 11 -9.32 -1.75 9.84
CA THR A 11 -10.75 -1.57 9.55
C THR A 11 -10.87 -0.91 8.18
N VAL A 12 -11.36 -1.67 7.19
CA VAL A 12 -11.54 -1.18 5.81
C VAL A 12 -12.71 -0.20 5.73
N PHE A 13 -13.82 -0.52 6.39
CA PHE A 13 -15.03 0.30 6.41
C PHE A 13 -15.71 0.29 7.79
N PRO A 14 -16.16 1.45 8.31
CA PRO A 14 -15.92 2.79 7.77
C PRO A 14 -14.42 3.13 7.81
N LEU A 15 -13.93 3.84 6.79
CA LEU A 15 -12.53 4.23 6.73
C LEU A 15 -12.25 5.26 7.82
N GLN A 16 -11.47 4.88 8.84
CA GLN A 16 -11.17 5.77 9.95
C GLN A 16 -10.20 6.86 9.53
N ARG A 17 -10.60 8.14 9.67
CA ARG A 17 -9.69 9.29 9.55
C ARG A 17 -9.11 9.64 10.93
N PRO A 18 -7.79 9.87 11.07
CA PRO A 18 -6.76 9.93 10.02
C PRO A 18 -6.06 8.58 9.74
N GLY A 19 -6.53 7.47 10.30
CA GLY A 19 -5.89 6.13 10.31
C GLY A 19 -5.61 5.47 8.94
N GLY A 20 -5.92 6.14 7.82
CA GLY A 20 -5.49 5.77 6.47
C GLY A 20 -4.09 6.32 6.10
N PRO A 21 -3.76 6.45 4.79
CA PRO A 21 -2.48 6.98 4.31
C PRO A 21 -2.18 8.42 4.73
N GLN A 22 -3.18 9.16 5.21
CA GLN A 22 -2.98 10.45 5.86
C GLN A 22 -2.07 10.32 7.10
N ALA A 23 -2.12 9.17 7.80
CA ALA A 23 -1.20 8.82 8.87
C ALA A 23 0.23 8.50 8.39
N ALA A 24 0.43 8.20 7.09
CA ALA A 24 1.77 7.93 6.55
C ALA A 24 2.66 9.19 6.46
N GLY A 25 2.08 10.38 6.68
CA GLY A 25 2.78 11.66 6.51
C GLY A 25 3.21 11.90 5.06
N PRO A 26 4.05 12.92 4.80
CA PRO A 26 4.60 13.17 3.46
C PRO A 26 5.64 12.09 3.09
N ALA A 27 5.17 10.94 2.62
CA ALA A 27 6.03 9.91 2.05
C ALA A 27 6.38 10.24 0.59
N LYS A 28 7.68 10.25 0.25
CA LYS A 28 8.16 10.50 -1.12
C LYS A 28 7.69 9.42 -2.11
N LYS A 29 7.58 8.19 -1.61
CA LYS A 29 7.12 7.02 -2.35
C LYS A 29 6.29 6.15 -1.42
N THR A 30 5.21 5.60 -1.94
CA THR A 30 4.29 4.73 -1.22
C THR A 30 4.14 3.43 -2.01
N LEU A 31 4.01 2.31 -1.31
CA LEU A 31 3.71 1.02 -1.91
C LEU A 31 2.47 0.47 -1.22
N LEU A 32 1.38 0.36 -1.96
CA LEU A 32 0.17 -0.28 -1.47
C LEU A 32 0.26 -1.79 -1.68
N VAL A 33 0.09 -2.58 -0.64
CA VAL A 33 0.16 -4.04 -0.68
C VAL A 33 -1.22 -4.61 -0.43
N GLU A 34 -1.76 -5.38 -1.37
CA GLU A 34 -3.09 -6.01 -1.24
C GLU A 34 -3.09 -7.45 -1.76
N LEU A 35 -3.77 -8.35 -1.05
CA LEU A 35 -4.04 -9.72 -1.49
C LEU A 35 -5.36 -9.79 -2.28
N ASN A 36 -5.48 -9.00 -3.35
CA ASN A 36 -6.60 -9.11 -4.28
C ASN A 36 -6.21 -8.61 -5.69
N TYR A 37 -6.98 -9.03 -6.69
CA TYR A 37 -6.71 -8.72 -8.10
C TYR A 37 -6.98 -7.26 -8.48
N THR A 38 -8.07 -6.68 -7.97
CA THR A 38 -8.59 -5.40 -8.48
C THR A 38 -8.08 -4.16 -7.76
N GLY A 39 -7.30 -4.31 -6.68
CA GLY A 39 -6.85 -3.22 -5.81
C GLY A 39 -8.02 -2.50 -5.13
N GLN A 40 -8.91 -3.27 -4.51
CA GLN A 40 -10.18 -2.76 -3.96
C GLN A 40 -9.95 -1.74 -2.85
N PHE A 41 -8.98 -1.96 -1.97
CA PHE A 41 -8.68 -1.02 -0.89
C PHE A 41 -8.11 0.29 -1.45
N GLY A 42 -7.19 0.24 -2.41
CA GLY A 42 -6.71 1.45 -3.10
C GLY A 42 -7.82 2.24 -3.80
N ARG A 43 -8.82 1.57 -4.36
CA ARG A 43 -10.00 2.22 -4.96
C ARG A 43 -10.90 2.87 -3.91
N LEU A 44 -11.21 2.14 -2.83
CA LEU A 44 -11.99 2.67 -1.70
C LEU A 44 -11.30 3.89 -1.10
N LEU A 45 -9.99 3.77 -0.85
CA LEU A 45 -9.18 4.85 -0.32
C LEU A 45 -9.26 6.11 -1.17
N ARG A 46 -9.11 5.97 -2.49
CA ARG A 46 -9.24 7.09 -3.43
C ARG A 46 -10.64 7.68 -3.41
N ALA A 47 -11.69 6.85 -3.36
CA ALA A 47 -13.07 7.31 -3.29
C ALA A 47 -13.37 8.08 -1.99
N GLU A 48 -12.92 7.56 -0.84
CA GLU A 48 -13.19 8.13 0.48
C GLU A 48 -12.32 9.34 0.82
N THR A 49 -11.12 9.46 0.23
CA THR A 49 -10.12 10.45 0.67
C THR A 49 -9.49 11.28 -0.45
N GLY A 50 -9.68 10.91 -1.71
CA GLY A 50 -8.98 11.51 -2.85
C GLY A 50 -7.50 11.08 -2.98
N VAL A 51 -6.93 10.36 -2.00
CA VAL A 51 -5.55 9.87 -2.06
C VAL A 51 -5.45 8.72 -3.06
N ASP A 52 -4.61 8.90 -4.09
CA ASP A 52 -4.29 7.84 -5.03
C ASP A 52 -2.91 7.23 -4.74
N LEU A 53 -2.90 5.92 -4.52
CA LEU A 53 -1.68 5.12 -4.40
C LEU A 53 -1.55 4.29 -5.68
N SER A 54 -0.89 4.84 -6.69
CA SER A 54 -0.73 4.20 -8.01
C SER A 54 0.24 3.01 -7.97
N THR A 55 1.27 3.07 -7.13
CA THR A 55 2.25 2.01 -6.95
C THR A 55 1.70 0.92 -6.04
N ARG A 56 1.51 -0.27 -6.60
CA ARG A 56 0.83 -1.39 -5.93
C ARG A 56 1.60 -2.70 -6.07
N LEU A 57 1.51 -3.55 -5.04
CA LEU A 57 1.85 -4.96 -5.08
C LEU A 57 0.57 -5.75 -4.82
N LEU A 58 0.07 -6.41 -5.86
CA LEU A 58 -1.16 -7.20 -5.83
C LEU A 58 -0.81 -8.68 -5.97
N LYS A 59 -1.43 -9.53 -5.16
CA LYS A 59 -1.31 -11.00 -5.25
C LYS A 59 -2.69 -11.63 -5.05
N TYR A 60 -2.98 -12.67 -5.82
CA TYR A 60 -4.32 -13.25 -5.94
C TYR A 60 -4.27 -14.73 -6.37
N ASP A 61 -3.15 -15.39 -6.14
CA ASP A 61 -2.90 -16.81 -6.46
C ASP A 61 -3.30 -17.77 -5.32
N GLY A 62 -3.83 -17.24 -4.22
CA GLY A 62 -4.24 -18.01 -3.03
C GLY A 62 -3.15 -18.15 -1.97
N GLU A 63 -1.91 -17.80 -2.29
CA GLU A 63 -0.79 -17.86 -1.36
C GLU A 63 -0.65 -16.54 -0.58
N PRO A 64 -0.14 -16.58 0.67
CA PRO A 64 0.23 -15.37 1.39
C PRO A 64 1.41 -14.67 0.69
N PHE A 65 1.61 -13.39 0.99
CA PHE A 65 2.87 -12.73 0.64
C PHE A 65 4.03 -13.33 1.43
N PHE A 66 5.06 -13.75 0.72
CA PHE A 66 6.35 -14.04 1.32
C PHE A 66 7.14 -12.74 1.54
N PRO A 67 7.94 -12.64 2.62
CA PRO A 67 8.68 -11.42 2.93
C PRO A 67 9.57 -10.93 1.78
N PHE A 68 10.17 -11.84 1.01
CA PHE A 68 11.05 -11.48 -0.10
C PHE A 68 10.31 -10.79 -1.25
N GLU A 69 9.03 -11.08 -1.48
CA GLU A 69 8.22 -10.44 -2.52
C GLU A 69 8.00 -8.96 -2.19
N ILE A 70 7.67 -8.68 -0.92
CA ILE A 70 7.47 -7.32 -0.42
C ILE A 70 8.80 -6.55 -0.47
N VAL A 71 9.90 -7.16 -0.02
CA VAL A 71 11.23 -6.52 -0.03
C VAL A 71 11.69 -6.22 -1.45
N ALA A 72 11.54 -7.16 -2.39
CA ALA A 72 11.92 -6.97 -3.79
C ALA A 72 11.16 -5.78 -4.40
N LYS A 73 9.84 -5.73 -4.22
CA LYS A 73 9.04 -4.62 -4.74
C LYS A 73 9.35 -3.29 -4.04
N ALA A 74 9.56 -3.29 -2.72
CA ALA A 74 9.95 -2.08 -2.00
C ALA A 74 11.29 -1.52 -2.50
N VAL A 75 12.28 -2.38 -2.78
CA VAL A 75 13.57 -1.97 -3.36
C VAL A 75 13.43 -1.42 -4.77
N GLU A 76 12.63 -2.06 -5.62
CA GLU A 76 12.30 -1.57 -6.96
C GLU A 76 11.71 -0.15 -6.89
N VAL A 77 10.69 0.05 -6.04
CA VAL A 77 10.04 1.35 -5.83
C VAL A 77 11.01 2.37 -5.26
N MET A 78 11.90 2.00 -4.34
CA MET A 78 12.90 2.94 -3.80
C MET A 78 13.87 3.40 -4.89
N ASN A 79 14.32 2.52 -5.77
CA ASN A 79 15.32 2.81 -6.79
C ASN A 79 14.74 3.52 -8.04
N HIS A 80 13.47 3.30 -8.38
CA HIS A 80 12.84 3.85 -9.58
C HIS A 80 11.58 4.66 -9.26
N GLY A 81 11.29 5.71 -10.03
CA GLY A 81 9.98 6.36 -9.99
C GLY A 81 9.01 5.49 -10.78
N GLY A 82 7.97 4.96 -10.12
CA GLY A 82 6.85 4.31 -10.80
C GLY A 82 6.00 5.32 -11.56
#